data_AF-A0AAN7LQQ9-F1
#
_entry.id   AF-A0AAN7LQQ9-F1
#
_cell.length_a   1.000
_cell.length_b   1.000
_cell.length_c   1.000
_cell.angle_alpha   90.00
_cell.angle_beta   90.00
_cell.angle_gamma   90.00
#
_symmetry.space_group_name_H-M   'P 1'
#
loop_
_entity.id
_entity.type
_entity.pdbx_description
1 polymer ?
#
loop_
_entity_poly.entity_id
_entity_poly.type
_entity_poly.pdbx_seq_one_letter_code
_entity_poly.pdbx_strand_id
1 'polypeptide(L)'
;MEKMFLNQRMETPGKRVLMTSHGDEISINLALHLAKLGCRLVLMGDERGLRSIIQGRLAVSGDVSGSVEVVGLDMEEEREAAFQEAVDQACNLLGNLDAFLNCYTYEGILLWNLCPEQTPCHL
;
A
#
# COMPACT_ATOMS: atom_id res chain seq x y z
N MET A 1 21.63 -34.05 -2.23
CA MET A 1 21.83 -32.76 -2.94
C MET A 1 20.41 -32.30 -3.31
N GLU A 2 20.02 -31.05 -3.00
CA GLU A 2 18.63 -30.49 -3.02
C GLU A 2 17.78 -30.57 -1.74
N LYS A 3 18.34 -30.25 -0.57
CA LYS A 3 17.53 -29.73 0.56
C LYS A 3 18.23 -28.55 1.26
N MET A 4 18.76 -27.62 0.46
CA MET A 4 19.52 -26.46 0.97
C MET A 4 18.86 -25.09 0.74
N PHE A 5 17.61 -25.03 0.29
CA PHE A 5 16.91 -23.75 0.17
C PHE A 5 15.50 -23.90 0.73
N LEU A 6 15.09 -22.94 1.58
CA LEU A 6 13.78 -22.80 2.22
C LEU A 6 13.62 -23.49 3.58
N ASN A 7 14.35 -23.01 4.60
CA ASN A 7 13.72 -22.63 5.89
C ASN A 7 14.67 -21.91 6.85
N GLN A 8 15.37 -20.88 6.38
CA GLN A 8 15.76 -19.81 7.32
C GLN A 8 14.54 -18.90 7.51
N ARG A 9 13.54 -19.37 8.26
CA ARG A 9 12.74 -18.43 9.04
C ARG A 9 13.68 -17.93 10.14
N MET A 10 14.48 -16.90 9.83
CA MET A 10 14.82 -15.96 10.89
C MET A 10 13.47 -15.53 11.46
N GLU A 11 13.29 -15.71 12.76
CA GLU A 11 12.23 -15.04 13.52
C GLU A 11 12.56 -13.54 13.53
N THR A 12 12.54 -12.91 12.36
CA THR A 12 12.59 -11.45 12.29
C THR A 12 11.26 -10.96 12.84
N PRO A 13 11.25 -10.03 13.81
CA PRO A 13 10.02 -9.37 14.19
C PRO A 13 9.32 -8.84 12.93
N GLY A 14 8.00 -8.99 12.88
CA GLY A 14 7.19 -8.57 11.74
C GLY A 14 7.48 -7.13 11.37
N LYS A 15 7.81 -6.88 10.09
CA LYS A 15 8.13 -5.53 9.61
C LYS A 15 6.92 -4.61 9.71
N ARG A 16 7.17 -3.34 10.01
CA ARG A 16 6.19 -2.25 10.06
C ARG A 16 6.19 -1.52 8.73
N VAL A 17 5.09 -1.63 8.02
CA VAL A 17 4.98 -1.20 6.64
C VAL A 17 3.90 -0.14 6.52
N LEU A 18 4.28 1.01 5.96
CA LEU A 18 3.33 2.02 5.50
C LEU A 18 3.09 1.80 4.01
N MET A 19 1.82 1.75 3.60
CA MET A 19 1.47 1.52 2.21
C MET A 19 0.35 2.45 1.76
N THR A 20 0.53 3.14 0.64
CA THR A 20 -0.57 3.86 -0.02
C THR A 20 -1.37 2.88 -0.89
N SER A 21 -2.69 3.06 -0.99
CA SER A 21 -3.55 2.14 -1.76
C SER A 21 -4.75 2.87 -2.35
N HIS A 22 -5.09 2.52 -3.60
CA HIS A 22 -6.33 2.94 -4.27
C HIS A 22 -7.44 1.87 -4.14
N GLY A 23 -7.21 0.79 -3.37
CA GLY A 23 -8.18 -0.28 -3.18
C GLY A 23 -8.35 -1.23 -4.38
N ASP A 24 -7.44 -1.17 -5.36
CA ASP A 24 -7.37 -2.12 -6.46
C ASP A 24 -6.94 -3.52 -5.99
N GLU A 25 -7.16 -4.52 -6.84
CA GLU A 25 -6.87 -5.92 -6.50
C GLU A 25 -5.38 -6.16 -6.20
N ILE A 26 -4.47 -5.45 -6.88
CA ILE A 26 -3.03 -5.64 -6.70
C ILE A 26 -2.62 -5.10 -5.34
N SER A 27 -2.98 -3.85 -5.01
CA SER A 27 -2.61 -3.25 -3.73
C SER A 27 -3.21 -4.03 -2.54
N ILE A 28 -4.45 -4.49 -2.66
CA ILE A 28 -5.10 -5.28 -1.60
C ILE A 28 -4.45 -6.66 -1.43
N ASN A 29 -4.11 -7.34 -2.52
CA ASN A 29 -3.44 -8.64 -2.44
C ASN A 29 -2.04 -8.52 -1.82
N LEU A 30 -1.30 -7.46 -2.14
CA LEU A 30 -0.01 -7.18 -1.50
C LEU A 30 -0.18 -6.93 0.01
N ALA A 31 -1.14 -6.10 0.40
CA ALA A 31 -1.42 -5.82 1.81
C ALA A 31 -1.77 -7.08 2.60
N LEU A 32 -2.66 -7.92 2.06
CA LEU A 32 -3.05 -9.19 2.67
C LEU A 32 -1.87 -10.18 2.75
N HIS A 33 -1.02 -10.22 1.73
CA HIS A 33 0.14 -11.09 1.73
C HIS A 33 1.16 -10.66 2.80
N LEU A 34 1.46 -9.37 2.90
CA LEU A 34 2.34 -8.84 3.94
C LEU A 34 1.79 -9.10 5.34
N ALA A 35 0.50 -8.91 5.55
CA ALA A 35 -0.14 -9.19 6.83
C ALA A 35 -0.11 -10.69 7.19
N LYS A 36 -0.26 -11.60 6.21
CA LYS A 36 -0.06 -13.04 6.39
C LYS A 36 1.38 -13.42 6.74
N LEU A 37 2.36 -12.65 6.30
CA LEU A 37 3.76 -12.81 6.69
C LEU A 37 4.06 -12.25 8.09
N GLY A 38 3.05 -11.69 8.77
CA GLY A 38 3.17 -11.11 10.11
C GLY A 38 3.63 -9.66 10.11
N CYS A 39 3.65 -8.97 8.95
CA CYS A 39 3.95 -7.55 8.88
C CYS A 39 2.79 -6.73 9.45
N ARG A 40 3.12 -5.76 10.32
CA ARG A 40 2.17 -4.76 10.78
C ARG A 40 2.04 -3.67 9.72
N LEU A 41 0.85 -3.50 9.18
CA LEU A 41 0.56 -2.60 8.07
C LEU A 41 -0.32 -1.43 8.50
N VAL A 42 -0.01 -0.25 7.98
CA VAL A 42 -0.95 0.86 7.88
C VAL A 42 -1.18 1.17 6.40
N LEU A 43 -2.43 1.18 5.98
CA LEU A 43 -2.85 1.57 4.64
C LEU A 43 -3.33 3.02 4.65
N MET A 44 -2.86 3.83 3.70
CA MET A 44 -3.31 5.21 3.48
C MET A 44 -4.05 5.33 2.15
N GLY A 45 -5.23 5.96 2.18
CA GLY A 45 -6.07 6.21 0.99
C GLY A 45 -7.52 6.46 1.40
N ASP A 46 -8.47 6.14 0.52
CA ASP A 46 -9.90 6.26 0.85
C ASP A 46 -10.27 5.32 2.00
N GLU A 47 -10.45 5.89 3.19
CA GLU A 47 -10.69 5.15 4.43
C GLU A 47 -11.90 4.21 4.33
N ARG A 48 -12.99 4.70 3.70
CA ARG A 48 -14.24 3.96 3.63
C ARG A 48 -14.13 2.79 2.66
N GLY A 49 -13.58 3.03 1.46
CA GLY A 49 -13.33 2.00 0.46
C GLY A 49 -12.38 0.94 0.98
N LEU A 50 -11.22 1.34 1.50
CA LEU A 50 -10.20 0.42 2.01
C LEU A 50 -10.72 -0.44 3.16
N ARG A 51 -11.39 0.15 4.16
CA ARG A 51 -11.94 -0.64 5.29
C ARG A 51 -12.99 -1.63 4.82
N SER A 52 -13.88 -1.23 3.90
CA SER A 52 -14.90 -2.12 3.34
C SER A 52 -14.27 -3.33 2.65
N ILE A 53 -13.28 -3.10 1.80
CA ILE A 53 -12.60 -4.16 1.04
C ILE A 53 -11.84 -5.10 1.98
N ILE A 54 -11.06 -4.55 2.91
CA ILE A 54 -10.26 -5.33 3.86
C ILE A 54 -11.18 -6.18 4.74
N GLN A 55 -12.24 -5.61 5.30
CA GLN A 55 -13.21 -6.36 6.12
C GLN A 55 -13.85 -7.50 5.33
N GLY A 56 -14.25 -7.24 4.07
CA GLY A 56 -14.80 -8.27 3.18
C GLY A 56 -13.81 -9.41 2.91
N ARG A 57 -12.53 -9.11 2.72
CA ARG A 57 -11.48 -10.13 2.49
C ARG A 57 -11.06 -10.87 3.76
N LEU A 58 -11.04 -10.19 4.90
CA LEU A 58 -10.71 -10.78 6.20
C LEU A 58 -11.77 -11.78 6.65
N ALA A 59 -13.06 -11.47 6.42
CA ALA A 59 -14.16 -12.39 6.71
C ALA A 59 -14.00 -13.75 5.98
N VAL A 60 -13.35 -13.75 4.82
CA VAL A 60 -13.06 -14.96 4.03
C VAL A 60 -11.77 -15.65 4.50
N SER A 61 -10.76 -14.88 4.95
CA SER A 61 -9.40 -15.39 5.23
C SER A 61 -9.14 -15.75 6.71
N GLY A 62 -10.05 -15.43 7.63
CA GLY A 62 -10.13 -16.00 8.98
C GLY A 62 -9.07 -15.62 10.02
N ASP A 63 -7.93 -14.99 9.68
CA ASP A 63 -6.79 -14.94 10.62
C ASP A 63 -5.88 -13.69 10.55
N VAL A 64 -6.30 -12.62 9.86
CA VAL A 64 -5.39 -11.48 9.55
C VAL A 64 -5.86 -10.15 10.18
N SER A 65 -6.91 -10.19 11.00
CA SER A 65 -7.66 -8.99 11.42
C SER A 65 -6.90 -8.02 12.33
N GLY A 66 -5.79 -8.41 12.95
CA GLY A 66 -5.06 -7.58 13.91
C GLY A 66 -3.84 -6.83 13.34
N SER A 67 -3.51 -7.03 12.06
CA SER A 67 -2.24 -6.55 11.49
C SER A 67 -2.39 -5.38 10.52
N VAL A 68 -3.62 -4.98 10.15
CA VAL A 68 -3.86 -3.96 9.13
C VAL A 68 -4.71 -2.84 9.70
N GLU A 69 -4.12 -1.66 9.78
CA GLU A 69 -4.80 -0.40 10.12
C GLU A 69 -5.05 0.43 8.86
N VAL A 70 -6.03 1.33 8.90
CA VAL A 70 -6.33 2.24 7.78
C VAL A 70 -6.38 3.68 8.27
N VAL A 71 -5.65 4.55 7.59
CA VAL A 71 -5.65 6.01 7.76
C VAL A 71 -6.26 6.65 6.52
N GLY A 72 -7.27 7.48 6.73
CA GLY A 72 -7.89 8.25 5.66
C GLY A 72 -6.94 9.30 5.10
N LEU A 73 -6.80 9.31 3.78
CA LEU A 73 -6.07 10.32 3.04
C LEU A 73 -6.72 10.49 1.66
N ASP A 74 -7.18 11.70 1.37
CA ASP A 74 -7.56 12.09 0.03
C ASP A 74 -6.29 12.49 -0.74
N MET A 75 -5.87 11.62 -1.67
CA MET A 75 -4.67 11.84 -2.49
C MET A 75 -4.89 12.92 -3.56
N GLU A 76 -6.11 13.38 -3.77
CA GLU A 76 -6.45 14.44 -4.72
C GLU A 76 -6.56 15.82 -4.06
N GLU A 77 -6.49 15.92 -2.72
CA GLU A 77 -6.66 17.20 -1.99
C GLU A 77 -5.53 18.22 -2.29
N GLU A 78 -4.47 17.84 -3.04
CA GLU A 78 -3.28 18.64 -3.42
C GLU A 78 -2.60 19.42 -2.26
N ARG A 79 -3.01 19.15 -1.02
CA ARG A 79 -2.56 19.85 0.18
C ARG A 79 -1.55 18.99 0.92
N GLU A 80 -0.28 19.38 0.82
CA GLU A 80 0.84 18.70 1.50
C GLU A 80 0.61 18.53 3.01
N ALA A 81 -0.03 19.50 3.67
CA ALA A 81 -0.36 19.41 5.09
C ALA A 81 -1.26 18.21 5.42
N ALA A 82 -2.25 17.89 4.56
CA ALA A 82 -3.12 16.73 4.76
C ALA A 82 -2.34 15.41 4.63
N PHE A 83 -1.42 15.34 3.66
CA PHE A 83 -0.52 14.21 3.49
C PHE A 83 0.39 14.02 4.70
N GLN A 84 1.00 15.11 5.19
CA GLN A 84 1.88 15.07 6.37
C GLN A 84 1.12 14.59 7.62
N GLU A 85 -0.08 15.11 7.87
CA GLU A 85 -0.93 14.68 8.98
C GLU A 85 -1.26 13.17 8.92
N ALA A 86 -1.58 12.66 7.72
CA ALA A 86 -1.83 11.23 7.52
C ALA A 86 -0.58 10.38 7.77
N VAL A 87 0.60 10.83 7.31
CA VAL A 87 1.88 10.16 7.58
C VAL A 87 2.21 10.15 9.07
N ASP A 88 2.01 11.26 9.77
CA ASP A 88 2.23 11.35 11.21
C ASP A 88 1.30 10.41 11.97
N GLN A 89 0.01 10.37 11.60
CA GLN A 89 -0.96 9.42 12.16
C GLN A 89 -0.53 7.96 11.91
N ALA A 90 -0.10 7.63 10.69
CA ALA A 90 0.38 6.30 10.35
C ALA A 90 1.64 5.90 11.13
N CYS A 91 2.57 6.83 11.31
CA CYS A 91 3.78 6.61 12.08
C CYS A 91 3.48 6.43 13.58
N ASN A 92 2.51 7.16 14.13
CA ASN A 92 2.03 6.98 15.50
C ASN A 92 1.42 5.58 15.71
N LEU A 93 0.69 5.06 14.72
CA LEU A 93 0.15 3.70 14.76
C LEU A 93 1.26 2.64 14.72
N LEU A 94 2.23 2.78 13.81
CA LEU A 94 3.32 1.81 13.64
C LEU A 94 4.38 1.90 14.75
N GLY A 95 4.57 3.07 15.36
CA GLY A 95 5.62 3.41 16.32
C GLY A 95 7.00 3.63 15.67
N ASN A 96 7.34 2.88 14.61
CA ASN A 96 8.52 3.09 13.77
C ASN A 96 8.29 2.36 12.42
N LEU A 97 8.99 2.77 11.37
CA LEU A 97 8.75 2.39 9.97
C LEU A 97 9.95 1.60 9.41
N ASP A 98 9.69 0.37 8.93
CA ASP A 98 10.73 -0.46 8.31
C ASP A 98 10.70 -0.40 6.77
N ALA A 99 9.53 -0.13 6.18
CA ALA A 99 9.36 0.00 4.74
C ALA A 99 8.16 0.87 4.37
N PHE A 100 8.27 1.56 3.23
CA PHE A 100 7.19 2.30 2.59
C PHE A 100 6.92 1.74 1.20
N LEU A 101 5.65 1.47 0.89
CA LEU A 101 5.19 1.05 -0.44
C LEU A 101 4.24 2.10 -1.00
N ASN A 102 4.57 2.65 -2.16
CA ASN A 102 3.64 3.46 -2.90
C ASN A 102 2.89 2.59 -3.92
N CYS A 103 1.66 2.20 -3.60
CA CYS A 103 0.77 1.48 -4.52
C CYS A 103 -0.44 2.33 -4.91
N TYR A 104 -0.32 3.66 -4.80
CA TYR A 104 -1.28 4.57 -5.36
C TYR A 104 -0.89 4.86 -6.82
N THR A 105 -1.75 4.49 -7.76
CA THR A 105 -1.60 4.83 -9.16
C THR A 105 -2.36 6.11 -9.46
N TYR A 106 -1.63 7.16 -9.83
CA TYR A 106 -2.22 8.37 -10.39
C TYR A 106 -2.23 8.26 -11.92
N GLU A 107 -3.42 8.13 -12.50
CA GLU A 107 -3.59 8.25 -13.95
C GLU A 107 -3.76 9.75 -14.30
N GLY A 108 -2.64 10.45 -14.43
CA GLY A 108 -2.67 11.80 -14.97
C GLY A 108 -3.17 11.78 -16.42
N ILE A 109 -3.92 12.80 -16.82
CA ILE A 109 -4.18 13.03 -18.24
C ILE A 109 -2.84 13.38 -18.89
N LEU A 110 -2.25 12.43 -19.60
CA LEU A 110 -1.18 12.72 -20.55
C LEU A 110 -1.80 13.58 -21.66
N LEU A 111 -1.63 14.90 -21.56
CA LEU A 111 -1.96 15.85 -22.61
C LEU A 111 -0.96 15.69 -23.76
N TRP A 112 -0.92 14.52 -24.39
CA TRP A 112 -0.14 14.24 -25.61
C TRP A 112 -0.48 15.23 -26.73
N ASN A 113 -1.67 15.83 -26.68
CA ASN A 113 -2.16 16.80 -27.64
C ASN A 113 -1.59 18.22 -27.47
N LEU A 114 -0.71 18.48 -26.49
CA LEU A 114 -0.07 19.78 -26.28
C LEU A 114 1.41 19.85 -26.70
N CYS A 115 1.98 18.77 -27.26
CA CYS A 115 3.32 18.78 -27.86
C CYS A 115 3.23 19.02 -29.39
N PRO A 116 3.63 20.20 -29.91
CA PRO A 116 3.53 20.52 -31.33
C PRO A 116 4.62 19.90 -32.23
N GLU A 117 5.55 19.10 -31.72
CA GLU A 117 6.58 18.43 -32.53
C GLU A 117 6.49 16.90 -32.41
N GLN A 118 5.51 16.32 -33.11
CA GLN A 118 5.55 14.91 -33.48
C GLN A 118 6.20 14.79 -34.86
N THR A 119 7.53 14.66 -34.89
CA THR A 119 8.17 13.97 -36.01
C THR A 119 8.17 12.47 -35.70
N PRO A 120 7.62 11.60 -36.57
CA PRO A 120 7.59 10.17 -36.32
C PRO A 120 9.01 9.61 -36.42
N CYS A 121 9.54 9.09 -35.32
CA CYS A 121 10.70 8.21 -35.38
C CYS A 121 10.26 6.89 -36.04
N HIS A 122 10.58 6.75 -37.33
CA HIS A 122 10.50 5.47 -38.02
C HIS A 122 11.56 4.52 -37.44
N LEU A 123 11.10 3.37 -36.92
CA LEU A 123 11.93 2.18 -36.68
C LEU A 123 12.06 1.38 -37.98
#